data_AF-A0A5M3MLC7-F1
#
_entry.id   AF-A0A5M3MLC7-F1
#
_cell.length_a   1.000
_cell.length_b   1.000
_cell.length_c   1.000
_cell.angle_alpha   90.00
_cell.angle_beta   90.00
_cell.angle_gamma   90.00
#
_symmetry.space_group_name_H-M   'P 1'
#
loop_
_entity.id
_entity.type
_entity.pdbx_description
1 polymer ?
#
loop_
_entity_poly.entity_id
_entity_poly.type
_entity_poly.pdbx_seq_one_letter_code
_entity_poly.pdbx_strand_id
1 'polypeptide(L)'
;MQEWIKRFMPPGTRCRFIMGISVHPSYAGKGVGSALMRAGTELADKERAWCWVHSSMNGAPAFEKNGFDEVGRIELDLDEFAQGDSDREKLARKDEDGKWG
;
A
#
# COMPACT_ATOMS: atom_id res chain seq x y z
N MET A 1 -0.81 13.23 -5.62
CA MET A 1 -0.24 13.21 -4.25
C MET A 1 -0.53 14.49 -3.48
N GLN A 2 -0.22 15.67 -4.05
CA GLN A 2 -0.50 16.97 -3.40
C GLN A 2 -1.97 17.18 -3.00
N GLU A 3 -2.92 16.71 -3.82
CA GLU A 3 -4.35 16.84 -3.51
C GLU A 3 -4.78 16.01 -2.30
N TRP A 4 -4.28 14.77 -2.19
CA TRP A 4 -4.55 13.90 -1.04
C TRP A 4 -3.93 14.44 0.25
N ILE A 5 -2.72 15.00 0.15
CA ILE A 5 -2.06 15.70 1.23
C ILE A 5 -2.95 16.85 1.76
N LYS A 6 -3.48 17.70 0.88
CA LYS A 6 -4.37 18.80 1.30
C LYS A 6 -5.66 18.30 1.96
N ARG A 7 -6.22 17.20 1.46
CA ARG A 7 -7.52 16.70 1.90
C ARG A 7 -7.46 16.05 3.28
N PHE A 8 -6.37 15.38 3.59
CA PHE A 8 -6.30 14.56 4.79
C PHE A 8 -5.27 14.99 5.83
N MET A 9 -4.25 15.78 5.46
CA MET A 9 -3.31 16.27 6.46
C MET A 9 -3.90 17.46 7.22
N PRO A 10 -3.75 17.51 8.55
CA PRO A 10 -4.09 18.70 9.30
C PRO A 10 -3.23 19.89 8.82
N PRO A 11 -3.80 21.12 8.73
CA PRO A 11 -3.06 22.30 8.29
C PRO A 11 -1.80 22.56 9.11
N GLY A 12 -0.71 22.93 8.44
CA GLY A 12 0.56 23.27 9.08
C GLY A 12 1.37 22.07 9.62
N THR A 13 0.95 20.84 9.34
CA THR A 13 1.68 19.65 9.75
C THR A 13 2.66 19.17 8.69
N ARG A 14 3.72 18.47 9.12
CA ARG A 14 4.66 17.78 8.23
C ARG A 14 4.25 16.33 8.06
N CYS A 15 4.64 15.75 6.93
CA CYS A 15 4.38 14.34 6.62
C CYS A 15 5.60 13.67 5.99
N ARG A 16 5.78 12.40 6.34
CA ARG A 16 6.66 11.45 5.68
C ARG A 16 5.81 10.50 4.84
N PHE A 17 6.08 10.47 3.54
CA PHE A 17 5.42 9.54 2.63
C PHE A 17 6.29 8.31 2.39
N ILE A 18 5.76 7.13 2.66
CA ILE A 18 6.40 5.87 2.30
C ILE A 18 6.09 5.61 0.83
N MET A 19 7.08 5.85 -0.03
CA MET A 19 6.94 5.64 -1.48
C MET A 19 6.96 4.16 -1.87
N GLY A 20 7.65 3.33 -1.10
CA GLY A 20 7.75 1.90 -1.38
C GLY A 20 8.59 1.18 -0.35
N ILE A 21 8.26 -0.10 -0.14
CA ILE A 21 9.03 -1.04 0.68
C ILE A 21 9.22 -2.29 -0.17
N SER A 22 10.48 -2.63 -0.42
CA SER A 22 10.83 -3.78 -1.25
C SER A 22 11.72 -4.71 -0.46
N VAL A 23 11.37 -6.00 -0.47
CA VAL A 23 12.15 -7.06 0.15
C VAL A 23 12.51 -8.05 -0.94
N HIS A 24 13.80 -8.40 -1.02
CA HIS A 24 14.24 -9.41 -1.97
C HIS A 24 13.54 -10.76 -1.70
N PRO A 25 13.05 -11.50 -2.71
CA PRO A 25 12.23 -12.70 -2.52
C PRO A 25 12.83 -13.76 -1.58
N SER A 26 14.15 -13.98 -1.63
CA SER A 26 14.86 -14.92 -0.73
C SER A 26 14.80 -14.54 0.77
N TYR A 27 14.32 -13.33 1.08
CA TYR A 27 14.14 -12.82 2.44
C TYR A 27 12.67 -12.52 2.77
N ALA A 28 11.73 -12.85 1.89
CA ALA A 28 10.30 -12.77 2.16
C ALA A 28 9.90 -13.68 3.33
N GLY A 29 8.86 -13.30 4.08
CA GLY A 29 8.37 -14.07 5.23
C GLY A 29 9.27 -14.06 6.47
N LYS A 30 10.42 -13.38 6.43
CA LYS A 30 11.38 -13.30 7.57
C LYS A 30 11.24 -12.03 8.42
N GLY A 31 10.13 -11.29 8.27
CA GLY A 31 9.88 -10.06 9.01
C GLY A 31 10.65 -8.81 8.53
N VAL A 32 11.43 -8.89 7.45
CA VAL A 32 12.22 -7.76 6.92
C VAL A 32 11.33 -6.57 6.54
N GLY A 33 10.19 -6.83 5.88
CA GLY A 33 9.24 -5.78 5.49
C GLY A 33 8.70 -5.01 6.70
N SER A 34 8.30 -5.73 7.74
CA SER A 34 7.84 -5.12 9.00
C SER A 34 8.95 -4.33 9.70
N ALA A 35 10.20 -4.81 9.67
CA ALA A 35 11.33 -4.08 10.24
C ALA A 35 11.60 -2.75 9.49
N LEU A 36 11.53 -2.76 8.16
CA LEU A 36 11.66 -1.56 7.34
C LEU A 36 10.53 -0.56 7.62
N MET A 37 9.30 -1.05 7.72
CA MET A 37 8.12 -0.22 8.00
C MET A 37 8.19 0.43 9.38
N ARG A 38 8.63 -0.35 10.39
CA ARG A 38 8.86 0.17 11.74
C ARG A 38 9.94 1.25 11.76
N ALA A 39 11.06 1.06 11.07
CA ALA A 39 12.10 2.09 10.98
C ALA A 39 11.58 3.39 10.33
N GLY A 40 10.70 3.28 9.32
CA GLY A 40 10.05 4.43 8.69
C GLY A 40 9.10 5.18 9.62
N THR A 41 8.28 4.46 10.38
CA THR A 41 7.32 5.04 11.33
C THR A 41 8.01 5.64 12.55
N GLU A 42 9.02 4.97 13.12
CA GLU A 42 9.85 5.50 14.21
C GLU A 42 10.53 6.83 13.82
N LEU A 43 10.95 6.98 12.56
CA LEU A 43 11.49 8.23 12.06
C LEU A 43 10.44 9.34 12.00
N ALA A 44 9.22 9.03 11.53
CA ALA A 44 8.12 9.98 11.50
C ALA A 44 7.73 10.44 12.91
N ASP A 45 7.67 9.51 13.87
CA ASP A 45 7.40 9.79 15.29
C ASP A 45 8.45 10.72 15.89
N LYS A 46 9.74 10.43 15.66
CA LYS A 46 10.85 11.26 16.13
C LYS A 46 10.77 12.70 15.61
N GLU A 47 10.31 12.88 14.38
CA GLU A 47 10.15 14.19 13.74
C GLU A 47 8.84 14.89 14.07
N ARG A 48 7.96 14.22 14.84
CA ARG A 48 6.58 14.63 15.10
C ARG A 48 5.84 14.94 13.80
N ALA A 49 6.02 14.07 12.81
CA ALA A 49 5.41 14.17 11.49
C ALA A 49 4.38 13.05 11.29
N TRP A 50 3.34 13.33 10.51
CA TRP A 50 2.41 12.31 10.06
C TRP A 50 3.12 11.32 9.13
N CYS A 51 2.66 10.08 9.09
CA CYS A 51 3.17 9.08 8.15
C CYS A 51 2.05 8.62 7.21
N TRP A 52 2.34 8.59 5.91
CA TRP A 52 1.35 8.33 4.87
C TRP A 52 1.86 7.30 3.87
N VAL A 53 0.95 6.48 3.37
CA VAL A 53 1.23 5.50 2.33
C VAL A 53 0.01 5.31 1.44
N HIS A 54 0.25 5.05 0.16
CA HIS A 54 -0.76 4.48 -0.72
C HIS A 54 -0.49 2.99 -0.86
N SER A 55 -1.52 2.19 -0.68
CA SER A 55 -1.43 0.75 -0.74
C SER A 55 -2.34 0.21 -1.83
N SER A 56 -1.91 -0.89 -2.46
CA SER A 56 -2.84 -1.78 -3.17
C SER A 56 -3.70 -2.54 -2.16
N MET A 57 -4.78 -3.16 -2.63
CA MET A 57 -5.63 -4.02 -1.78
C MET A 57 -4.82 -5.12 -1.09
N ASN A 58 -3.90 -5.77 -1.82
CA ASN A 58 -3.06 -6.85 -1.27
C ASN A 58 -2.01 -6.34 -0.26
N GLY A 59 -1.58 -5.08 -0.38
CA GLY A 59 -0.61 -4.47 0.53
C GLY A 59 -1.22 -3.94 1.83
N ALA A 60 -2.52 -3.61 1.84
CA ALA A 60 -3.15 -2.87 2.94
C ALA A 60 -3.02 -3.59 4.30
N PRO A 61 -3.21 -4.92 4.39
CA PRO A 61 -3.07 -5.64 5.66
C PRO A 61 -1.66 -5.58 6.25
N ALA A 62 -0.63 -5.34 5.43
CA ALA A 62 0.73 -5.17 5.94
C ALA A 62 0.88 -3.83 6.68
N PHE A 63 0.32 -2.75 6.11
CA PHE A 63 0.36 -1.42 6.70
C PHE A 63 -0.50 -1.34 7.98
N GLU A 64 -1.70 -1.93 7.97
CA GLU A 64 -2.58 -2.00 9.16
C GLU A 64 -1.87 -2.63 10.37
N LYS A 65 -1.17 -3.75 10.16
CA LYS A 65 -0.36 -4.41 11.20
C LYS A 65 0.74 -3.54 11.79
N ASN A 66 1.10 -2.44 11.13
CA ASN A 66 2.13 -1.50 11.55
C ASN A 66 1.53 -0.14 11.98
N GLY A 67 0.24 -0.11 12.33
CA GLY A 67 -0.41 1.04 12.95
C GLY A 67 -0.93 2.10 11.99
N PHE A 68 -1.08 1.76 10.71
CA PHE A 68 -1.76 2.62 9.75
C PHE A 68 -3.26 2.34 9.74
N ASP A 69 -4.06 3.40 9.63
CA ASP A 69 -5.50 3.31 9.42
C ASP A 69 -5.87 3.77 8.00
N GLU A 70 -6.90 3.15 7.40
CA GLU A 70 -7.45 3.61 6.13
C GLU A 70 -8.18 4.94 6.32
N VAL A 71 -7.68 5.98 5.65
CA VAL A 71 -8.23 7.35 5.69
C VAL A 71 -8.92 7.76 4.39
N GLY A 72 -8.80 6.93 3.36
CA GLY A 72 -9.43 7.13 2.06
C GLY A 72 -9.11 6.01 1.08
N ARG A 73 -9.98 5.85 0.09
CA ARG A 73 -9.87 4.84 -0.96
C ARG A 73 -10.09 5.46 -2.31
N ILE A 74 -9.36 4.96 -3.30
CA ILE A 74 -9.59 5.26 -4.71
C ILE A 74 -9.89 3.92 -5.39
N GLU A 75 -11.11 3.79 -5.88
CA GLU A 75 -11.51 2.68 -6.73
C GLU A 75 -11.51 3.17 -8.18
N LEU A 76 -10.73 2.50 -9.02
CA LEU A 76 -10.60 2.81 -10.44
C LEU A 76 -11.16 1.63 -11.23
N ASP A 77 -12.21 1.87 -11.98
CA ASP A 77 -12.62 0.95 -13.04
C ASP A 77 -11.67 1.14 -14.22
N LEU A 78 -10.87 0.12 -14.51
CA LEU A 78 -9.89 0.14 -15.60
C LEU A 78 -10.23 -0.90 -16.68
N ASP A 79 -11.42 -1.52 -16.63
CA ASP A 79 -11.81 -2.57 -17.58
C ASP A 79 -11.79 -2.06 -19.02
N GLU A 80 -12.17 -0.80 -19.26
CA GLU A 80 -12.15 -0.19 -20.59
C GLU A 80 -10.72 -0.01 -21.16
N PHE A 81 -9.70 -0.04 -20.30
CA PHE A 81 -8.29 0.12 -20.67
C PHE A 81 -7.52 -1.21 -20.69
N ALA A 82 -8.16 -2.33 -20.37
CA ALA A 82 -7.53 -3.64 -20.39
C ALA A 82 -7.21 -4.05 -21.84
N GLN A 83 -5.92 -4.10 -22.19
CA GLN A 83 -5.46 -4.65 -23.47
C GLN A 83 -5.10 -6.13 -23.28
N GLY A 84 -6.00 -7.00 -23.73
CA GLY A 84 -5.85 -8.45 -23.75
C GLY A 84 -7.19 -9.10 -24.06
N ASP A 85 -7.17 -10.26 -24.74
CA ASP A 85 -8.39 -11.05 -24.90
C ASP A 85 -8.89 -11.42 -23.51
N SER A 86 -10.01 -10.82 -23.10
CA SER A 86 -10.70 -11.17 -21.88
C SER A 86 -11.34 -12.54 -22.09
N ASP A 87 -10.55 -13.62 -22.03
CA ASP A 87 -11.07 -14.94 -21.75
C ASP A 87 -11.49 -14.95 -20.27
N ARG A 88 -12.57 -14.21 -19.96
CA ARG A 88 -13.21 -14.16 -18.63
C ARG A 88 -13.48 -15.59 -18.13
N GLU A 89 -13.69 -16.54 -19.04
CA GLU A 89 -13.91 -17.95 -18.73
C GLU A 89 -12.64 -18.73 -18.32
N LYS A 90 -11.44 -18.28 -18.71
CA LYS A 90 -10.15 -18.89 -18.30
C LYS A 90 -9.62 -18.27 -17.00
N LEU A 91 -9.83 -16.97 -16.78
CA LEU A 91 -9.47 -16.29 -15.53
C LEU A 91 -10.44 -16.61 -14.38
N ALA A 92 -11.70 -16.96 -14.68
CA ALA A 92 -12.67 -17.43 -13.70
C ALA A 92 -12.42 -18.88 -13.23
N ARG A 93 -11.54 -19.64 -13.91
CA ARG A 93 -10.99 -20.89 -13.35
C ARG A 93 -9.92 -20.54 -12.33
N LYS A 94 -10.41 -20.10 -11.17
CA LYS A 94 -9.75 -20.05 -9.87
C LYS A 94 -8.39 -20.78 -9.85
N ASP A 95 -7.33 -20.02 -9.70
CA ASP A 95 -6.30 -20.43 -8.76
C ASP A 95 -6.96 -20.35 -7.38
N GLU A 96 -7.11 -21.50 -6.72
CA GLU A 96 -7.79 -21.66 -5.43
C GLU A 96 -7.16 -20.82 -4.29
N ASP A 97 -6.04 -20.14 -4.57
CA ASP A 97 -5.29 -19.32 -3.64
C ASP A 97 -5.43 -17.80 -3.86
N GLY A 98 -6.22 -17.34 -4.85
CA GLY A 98 -6.57 -15.92 -5.01
C GLY A 98 -5.37 -14.95 -5.13
N LYS A 99 -4.20 -15.45 -5.52
CA LYS A 99 -2.99 -14.64 -5.65
C LYS A 99 -2.82 -14.19 -7.09
N TRP A 100 -3.01 -12.90 -7.31
CA TRP A 100 -2.34 -12.19 -8.40
C TRP A 100 -0.91 -11.90 -7.94
N GLY A 101 0.07 -12.28 -8.78
CA GLY A 101 1.50 -12.13 -8.51
C GLY A 101 1.93 -10.73 -8.15
#